data_AF-A0A7J0BJT0-F1
#
_entry.id   AF-A0A7J0BJT0-F1
#
_cell.length_a   1.000
_cell.length_b   1.000
_cell.length_c   1.000
_cell.angle_alpha   90.00
_cell.angle_beta   90.00
_cell.angle_gamma   90.00
#
_symmetry.space_group_name_H-M   'P 1'
#
loop_
_entity.id
_entity.type
_entity.pdbx_description
1 polymer ?
#
loop_
_entity_poly.entity_id
_entity_poly.type
_entity_poly.pdbx_seq_one_letter_code
_entity_poly.pdbx_strand_id
1 'polypeptide(L)'
;MLTFLERLNTCPKATISFLYHDNGKSPMPKEYSDPLTLLGDIKLLKLSPAQQDELRSAVRNDLSTAGAEEIWRTRAFRKNVIHSFGSIV
;
A
#
# COMPACT_ATOMS: atom_id res chain seq x y z
N MET A 1 -2.40 15.48 -1.04
CA MET A 1 -1.55 15.07 0.09
C MET A 1 -1.46 16.17 1.16
N LEU A 2 -1.15 17.42 0.79
CA LEU A 2 -1.13 18.58 1.71
C LEU A 2 -2.46 18.84 2.44
N THR A 3 -3.58 18.80 1.72
CA THR A 3 -4.94 19.01 2.27
C THR A 3 -5.40 17.95 3.28
N PHE A 4 -4.81 16.74 3.26
CA PHE A 4 -5.09 15.70 4.25
C PHE A 4 -4.31 15.97 5.55
N LEU A 5 -3.06 16.43 5.43
CA LEU A 5 -2.22 16.78 6.58
C LEU A 5 -2.77 18.01 7.32
N GLU A 6 -3.36 18.98 6.62
CA GLU A 6 -3.98 20.16 7.22
C GLU A 6 -5.17 19.81 8.13
N ARG A 7 -5.94 18.76 7.80
CA ARG A 7 -7.07 18.30 8.63
C ARG A 7 -6.63 17.64 9.94
N LEU A 8 -5.39 17.14 10.01
CA LEU A 8 -4.84 16.52 11.22
C LEU A 8 -4.35 17.55 12.23
N ASN A 9 -4.22 18.82 11.82
CA ASN A 9 -3.70 19.89 12.67
C ASN A 9 -4.64 20.25 13.85
N THR A 10 -5.91 19.82 13.79
CA THR A 10 -6.93 20.01 14.85
C THR A 10 -7.21 18.75 15.67
N CYS A 11 -6.59 17.61 15.35
CA CYS A 11 -6.77 16.38 16.12
C CYS A 11 -5.84 16.34 17.34
N PRO A 12 -6.26 15.77 18.48
CA PRO A 12 -5.35 15.49 19.59
C PRO A 12 -4.18 14.65 19.07
N LYS A 13 -2.98 14.85 19.63
CA LYS A 13 -1.73 14.21 19.18
C LYS A 13 -1.94 12.70 18.95
N ALA A 14 -2.14 12.33 17.69
CA ALA A 14 -2.29 10.95 17.25
C ALA A 14 -0.94 10.49 16.72
N THR A 15 -0.50 9.32 17.16
CA THR A 15 0.76 8.72 16.69
C THR A 15 0.45 7.82 15.50
N ILE A 16 0.71 8.32 14.29
CA ILE A 16 0.61 7.50 13.07
C ILE A 16 1.85 6.60 13.02
N SER A 17 1.66 5.31 13.28
CA SER A 17 2.73 4.31 13.20
C SER A 17 2.70 3.62 11.83
N PHE A 18 3.72 3.87 11.01
CA PHE A 18 3.90 3.14 9.75
C PHE A 18 4.68 1.85 10.00
N LEU A 19 4.03 0.71 9.80
CA LEU A 19 4.67 -0.61 9.86
C LEU A 19 5.47 -0.89 8.60
N TYR A 20 5.01 -0.36 7.46
CA TYR A 20 5.76 -0.38 6.21
C TYR A 20 6.33 1.00 5.95
N HIS A 21 7.65 1.10 5.98
CA HIS A 21 8.36 2.30 5.57
C HIS A 21 8.48 2.30 4.05
N ASP A 22 8.27 3.46 3.42
CA ASP A 22 8.62 3.61 2.02
C ASP A 22 10.14 3.63 1.93
N ASN A 23 10.70 2.47 1.63
CA ASN A 23 12.10 2.36 1.25
C ASN A 23 12.21 2.97 -0.14
N GLY A 24 12.39 4.30 -0.22
CA GLY A 24 12.64 5.04 -1.47
C GLY A 24 13.91 4.60 -2.23
N LYS A 25 14.55 3.50 -1.80
CA LYS A 25 15.73 2.87 -2.40
C LYS A 25 15.44 1.49 -3.02
N SER A 26 14.23 0.94 -2.87
CA SER A 26 13.92 -0.36 -3.49
C SER A 26 13.62 -0.17 -4.98
N PRO A 27 14.38 -0.80 -5.89
CA PRO A 27 14.10 -0.72 -7.31
C PRO A 27 12.75 -1.38 -7.60
N MET A 28 11.97 -0.79 -8.49
CA MET A 28 10.75 -1.41 -9.00
C MET A 28 11.11 -2.75 -9.68
N PRO A 29 10.34 -3.82 -9.46
CA PRO A 29 10.57 -5.08 -10.16
C PRO A 29 10.47 -4.87 -11.68
N LYS A 30 11.41 -5.47 -12.42
CA LYS A 30 11.41 -5.44 -13.90
C LYS A 30 10.29 -6.28 -14.52
N GLU A 31 9.84 -7.29 -13.79
CA GLU A 31 8.79 -8.22 -14.19
C GLU A 31 7.76 -8.35 -13.06
N TYR A 32 6.47 -8.35 -13.42
CA TYR A 32 5.36 -8.38 -12.48
C TYR A 32 4.18 -9.21 -13.03
N SER A 33 4.49 -10.43 -13.50
CA SER A 33 3.48 -11.39 -13.95
C SER A 33 2.46 -11.72 -12.85
N ASP A 34 2.91 -11.77 -11.59
CA ASP A 34 2.03 -11.64 -10.43
C ASP A 34 1.92 -10.15 -10.00
N PRO A 35 0.73 -9.54 -10.08
CA PRO A 35 0.48 -8.15 -9.67
C PRO A 35 0.94 -7.83 -8.24
N LEU A 36 0.91 -8.80 -7.32
CA LEU A 36 1.31 -8.58 -5.92
C LEU A 36 2.79 -8.21 -5.77
N THR A 37 3.63 -8.54 -6.76
CA THR A 37 5.04 -8.14 -6.78
C THR A 37 5.23 -6.63 -6.69
N LEU A 38 4.27 -5.84 -7.20
CA LEU A 38 4.27 -4.38 -7.12
C LEU A 38 4.00 -3.84 -5.72
N LEU A 39 3.52 -4.68 -4.79
CA LEU A 39 3.40 -4.34 -3.38
C LEU A 39 4.70 -4.62 -2.60
N GLY A 40 5.66 -5.30 -3.23
CA GLY A 40 6.89 -5.78 -2.59
C GLY A 40 6.59 -6.87 -1.54
N ASP A 41 7.34 -6.89 -0.44
CA ASP A 41 7.06 -7.84 0.64
C ASP A 41 5.75 -7.51 1.36
N ILE A 42 4.83 -8.48 1.34
CA ILE A 42 3.50 -8.44 1.96
C ILE A 42 3.34 -9.46 3.09
N LYS A 43 4.38 -10.21 3.49
CA LYS A 43 4.27 -11.29 4.50
C LYS A 43 3.68 -10.80 5.82
N LEU A 44 4.00 -9.57 6.22
CA LEU A 44 3.48 -8.93 7.43
C LEU A 44 1.96 -8.69 7.40
N LEU A 45 1.31 -8.72 6.23
CA LEU A 45 -0.15 -8.58 6.12
C LEU A 45 -0.91 -9.82 6.58
N LYS A 46 -0.24 -10.99 6.68
CA LYS A 46 -0.83 -12.27 7.10
C LYS A 46 -2.16 -12.61 6.39
N LEU A 47 -2.24 -12.30 5.09
CA LEU A 47 -3.44 -12.51 4.29
C LEU A 47 -3.69 -14.00 4.04
N SER A 48 -4.94 -14.42 4.16
CA SER A 48 -5.39 -15.75 3.72
C SER A 48 -5.28 -15.89 2.19
N PRO A 49 -5.29 -17.12 1.64
CA PRO A 49 -5.26 -17.33 0.19
C PRO A 49 -6.36 -16.55 -0.55
N ALA A 50 -7.60 -16.58 -0.02
CA ALA A 50 -8.73 -15.86 -0.59
C ALA A 50 -8.51 -14.33 -0.60
N GLN A 51 -7.97 -13.77 0.49
CA GLN A 51 -7.64 -12.34 0.56
C GLN A 51 -6.50 -11.95 -0.40
N GLN A 52 -5.54 -12.84 -0.64
CA GLN A 52 -4.50 -12.60 -1.64
C GLN A 52 -5.07 -12.59 -3.06
N ASP A 53 -6.05 -13.45 -3.36
CA ASP A 53 -6.71 -13.48 -4.68
C ASP A 53 -7.58 -12.24 -4.93
N GLU A 54 -8.28 -11.78 -3.89
CA GLU A 54 -9.01 -10.50 -3.94
C GLU A 54 -8.05 -9.33 -4.17
N LEU A 55 -6.95 -9.28 -3.41
CA LEU A 55 -5.93 -8.25 -3.57
C LEU A 55 -5.27 -8.30 -4.95
N ARG A 56 -4.99 -9.49 -5.50
CA ARG A 56 -4.50 -9.65 -6.88
C ARG A 56 -5.45 -9.02 -7.87
N SER A 57 -6.74 -9.27 -7.72
CA SER A 57 -7.78 -8.76 -8.61
C SER A 57 -7.87 -7.24 -8.53
N ALA A 58 -7.81 -6.67 -7.33
CA ALA A 58 -7.76 -5.23 -7.11
C ALA A 58 -6.51 -4.58 -7.74
N VAL A 59 -5.33 -5.15 -7.53
CA VAL A 59 -4.07 -4.62 -8.09
C VAL A 59 -4.05 -4.74 -9.62
N ARG A 60 -4.66 -5.77 -10.21
CA ARG A 60 -4.83 -5.86 -11.68
C ARG A 60 -5.69 -4.73 -12.23
N ASN A 61 -6.78 -4.40 -11.54
CA ASN A 61 -7.63 -3.28 -11.94
C ASN A 61 -6.92 -1.93 -11.77
N ASP A 62 -6.11 -1.77 -10.72
CA ASP A 62 -5.28 -0.58 -10.55
C ASP A 62 -4.19 -0.48 -11.63
N LEU A 63 -3.66 -1.63 -12.06
CA LEU A 63 -2.65 -1.69 -13.12
C LEU A 63 -3.20 -1.17 -14.45
N SER A 64 -4.46 -1.48 -14.77
CA SER A 64 -5.10 -0.99 -16.01
C SER A 64 -5.50 0.49 -15.94
N THR A 65 -5.62 1.08 -14.74
CA THR A 65 -6.13 2.44 -14.55
C THR A 65 -5.04 3.47 -14.20
N ALA A 66 -4.10 3.11 -13.33
CA ALA A 66 -3.04 4.00 -12.82
C ALA A 66 -1.63 3.60 -13.29
N GLY A 67 -1.43 2.34 -13.69
CA GLY A 67 -0.14 1.83 -14.13
C GLY A 67 0.79 1.38 -12.99
N ALA A 68 1.83 0.62 -13.36
CA ALA A 68 2.70 -0.07 -12.41
C ALA A 68 3.53 0.88 -11.52
N GLU A 69 4.00 1.99 -12.08
CA GLU A 69 4.84 2.96 -11.38
C GLU A 69 4.09 3.62 -10.22
N GLU A 70 2.82 3.98 -10.41
CA GLU A 70 2.01 4.60 -9.37
C GLU A 70 1.72 3.62 -8.22
N ILE A 71 1.43 2.36 -8.56
CA ILE A 71 1.23 1.30 -7.57
C ILE A 71 2.51 1.08 -6.78
N TRP A 72 3.66 1.00 -7.46
CA TRP A 72 4.96 0.84 -6.80
C TRP A 72 5.26 2.02 -5.87
N ARG A 73 5.05 3.25 -6.33
CA ARG A 73 5.27 4.47 -5.53
C ARG A 73 4.39 4.52 -4.29
N THR A 74 3.15 4.05 -4.38
CA THR A 74 2.18 4.09 -3.27
C THR A 74 2.12 2.81 -2.43
N ARG A 75 2.97 1.82 -2.70
CA ARG A 75 2.92 0.47 -2.08
C ARG A 75 3.00 0.48 -0.57
N ALA A 76 3.87 1.29 0.03
CA ALA A 76 4.04 1.33 1.47
C ALA A 76 2.77 1.84 2.15
N PHE A 77 2.19 2.92 1.63
CA PHE A 77 0.92 3.46 2.11
C PHE A 77 -0.19 2.41 2.02
N ARG A 78 -0.36 1.77 0.85
CA ARG A 78 -1.36 0.72 0.63
C ARG A 78 -1.22 -0.42 1.64
N LYS A 79 -0.01 -0.91 1.88
CA LYS A 79 0.24 -1.98 2.86
C LYS A 79 -0.10 -1.57 4.29
N ASN A 80 0.20 -0.32 4.69
CA ASN A 80 -0.20 0.17 6.00
C ASN A 80 -1.74 0.25 6.14
N VAL A 81 -2.44 0.72 5.10
CA VAL A 81 -3.91 0.75 5.09
C VAL A 81 -4.49 -0.66 5.21
N ILE A 82 -4.01 -1.62 4.42
CA ILE A 82 -4.48 -3.01 4.48
C ILE A 82 -4.21 -3.61 5.86
N HIS A 83 -3.01 -3.42 6.40
CA HIS A 83 -2.64 -3.94 7.72
C HIS A 83 -3.53 -3.37 8.84
N SER A 84 -3.91 -2.10 8.72
CA SER A 84 -4.81 -1.45 9.68
C SER A 84 -6.29 -1.69 9.38
N PHE A 85 -6.63 -2.71 8.58
CA PHE A 85 -8.01 -3.02 8.16
C PHE A 85 -8.76 -1.82 7.56
N GLY A 86 -8.07 -1.00 6.77
CA GLY A 86 -8.65 0.21 6.17
C GLY A 86 -8.80 1.39 7.12
N SER A 87 -8.43 1.24 8.40
CA SER A 87 -8.46 2.33 9.39
C SER A 87 -7.11 3.05 9.43
N ILE A 88 -7.14 4.38 9.44
CA ILE A 88 -5.95 5.19 9.70
C ILE A 88 -5.93 5.45 11.20
N VAL A 89 -4.94 4.88 11.91
CA VAL A 89 -4.74 5.02 13.36
C VAL A 89 -3.72 6.13 13.63
#